data_AF-A0A960K9Q1-F1
#
_entry.id   AF-A0A960K9Q1-F1
#
_cell.length_a   1.000
_cell.length_b   1.000
_cell.length_c   1.000
_cell.angle_alpha   90.00
_cell.angle_beta   90.00
_cell.angle_gamma   90.00
#
_symmetry.space_group_name_H-M   'P 1'
#
loop_
_entity.id
_entity.type
_entity.pdbx_description
1 polymer ?
#
loop_
_entity_poly.entity_id
_entity_poly.type
_entity_poly.pdbx_seq_one_letter_code
_entity_poly.pdbx_strand_id
1 'polypeptide(L)'
;GQDRFWFMWDDLVRGAIGAVVLIDTRRLEECFPAVDYFEEHQIPFVVAMNCFDGNATHAPDDVREALAIAPDTPVLLIDARDRTSTRDTLLELVQHALVRATS
;
A
#
# COMPACT_ATOMS: atom_id res chain seq x y z
N GLY A 1 1.37 8.35 15.27
CA GLY A 1 0.09 8.93 15.73
C GLY A 1 -1.09 8.30 15.01
N GLN A 2 -1.12 6.97 14.93
CA GLN A 2 -2.08 6.21 14.13
C GLN A 2 -2.81 5.13 14.94
N ASP A 3 -2.34 4.76 16.13
CA ASP A 3 -3.01 3.78 17.03
C ASP A 3 -4.43 4.18 17.47
N ARG A 4 -4.80 5.44 17.27
CA ARG A 4 -6.07 5.98 17.76
C ARG A 4 -7.19 5.98 16.69
N PHE A 5 -6.93 5.56 15.46
CA PHE A 5 -7.91 5.60 14.36
C PHE A 5 -8.21 4.24 13.70
N TRP A 6 -7.66 3.14 14.23
CA TRP A 6 -7.94 1.77 13.75
C TRP A 6 -9.43 1.43 13.66
N PHE A 7 -10.24 1.94 14.61
CA PHE A 7 -11.68 1.66 14.66
C PHE A 7 -12.50 2.25 13.49
N MET A 8 -11.92 3.15 12.67
CA MET A 8 -12.61 3.76 11.53
C MET A 8 -12.37 3.04 10.21
N TRP A 9 -11.50 2.03 10.18
CA TRP A 9 -11.10 1.41 8.92
C TRP A 9 -12.29 0.74 8.24
N ASP A 10 -13.11 0.00 8.98
CA ASP A 10 -14.32 -0.65 8.47
C ASP A 10 -15.29 0.33 7.78
N ASP A 11 -15.40 1.54 8.30
CA ASP A 11 -16.21 2.60 7.71
C ASP A 11 -15.54 3.22 6.47
N LEU A 12 -14.21 3.38 6.48
CA LEU A 12 -13.44 3.95 5.38
C LEU A 12 -13.33 3.03 4.17
N VAL A 13 -13.20 1.71 4.38
CA VAL A 13 -13.15 0.74 3.28
C VAL A 13 -14.52 0.38 2.72
N ARG A 14 -15.62 0.76 3.38
CA ARG A 14 -16.96 0.46 2.88
C ARG A 14 -17.18 1.08 1.50
N GLY A 15 -17.26 0.24 0.47
CA GLY A 15 -17.45 0.66 -0.92
C GLY A 15 -16.16 1.09 -1.64
N ALA A 16 -15.00 0.96 -0.98
CA ALA A 16 -13.71 1.16 -1.62
C ALA A 16 -13.40 0.01 -2.58
N ILE A 17 -12.77 0.33 -3.71
CA ILE A 17 -12.27 -0.66 -4.68
C ILE A 17 -10.98 -1.33 -4.15
N GLY A 18 -10.25 -0.62 -3.29
CA GLY A 18 -9.03 -1.08 -2.66
C GLY A 18 -8.32 0.06 -1.92
N ALA A 19 -7.10 -0.19 -1.45
CA ALA A 19 -6.30 0.77 -0.69
C ALA A 19 -4.87 0.95 -1.21
N VAL A 20 -4.28 2.12 -0.96
CA VAL A 20 -2.84 2.35 -1.12
C VAL A 20 -2.21 2.42 0.26
N VAL A 21 -1.31 1.50 0.57
CA VAL A 21 -0.49 1.55 1.79
C VAL A 21 0.76 2.35 1.46
N LEU A 22 0.73 3.65 1.75
CA LEU A 22 1.89 4.53 1.56
C LEU A 22 2.86 4.34 2.73
N ILE A 23 4.05 3.81 2.44
CA ILE A 23 5.05 3.49 3.46
C ILE A 23 6.17 4.53 3.48
N ASP A 24 6.59 4.89 4.69
CA ASP A 24 7.87 5.56 4.94
C ASP A 24 8.88 4.48 5.36
N THR A 25 9.88 4.23 4.52
CA THR A 25 10.90 3.19 4.78
C THR A 25 11.71 3.44 6.05
N ARG A 26 11.67 4.66 6.61
CA ARG A 26 12.32 4.99 7.88
C ARG A 26 11.54 4.52 9.10
N ARG A 27 10.26 4.15 8.93
CA ARG A 27 9.32 3.74 9.97
C ARG A 27 8.41 2.64 9.47
N LEU A 28 9.02 1.60 8.93
CA LEU A 28 8.31 0.49 8.29
C LEU A 28 7.33 -0.21 9.25
N GLU A 29 7.66 -0.21 10.54
CA GLU A 29 6.85 -0.81 11.58
C GLU A 29 5.47 -0.17 11.77
N GLU A 30 5.32 1.11 11.42
CA GLU A 30 4.02 1.79 11.47
C GLU A 30 3.06 1.27 10.38
N CYS A 31 3.56 0.51 9.40
CA CYS A 31 2.78 0.00 8.27
C CYS A 31 2.28 -1.44 8.44
N PHE A 32 2.83 -2.23 9.37
CA PHE A 32 2.43 -3.64 9.56
C PHE A 32 0.92 -3.83 9.76
N PRO A 33 0.25 -3.12 10.69
CA PRO A 33 -1.13 -3.47 10.96
C PRO A 33 -2.08 -3.02 9.82
N ALA A 34 -1.60 -2.15 8.93
CA ALA A 34 -2.33 -1.76 7.73
C ALA A 34 -2.36 -2.90 6.71
N VAL A 35 -1.18 -3.50 6.48
CA VAL A 35 -1.01 -4.66 5.61
C VAL A 35 -1.83 -5.83 6.15
N ASP A 36 -1.66 -6.14 7.44
CA ASP A 36 -2.39 -7.23 8.11
C ASP A 36 -3.91 -7.05 7.95
N TYR A 37 -4.44 -5.84 8.18
CA TYR A 37 -5.87 -5.57 8.02
C TYR A 37 -6.37 -5.86 6.60
N PHE A 38 -5.71 -5.33 5.57
CA PHE A 38 -6.18 -5.49 4.19
C PHE A 38 -6.03 -6.95 3.72
N GLU A 39 -4.99 -7.65 4.16
CA GLU A 39 -4.82 -9.08 3.91
C GLU A 39 -5.92 -9.91 4.59
N GLU A 40 -6.16 -9.73 5.88
CA GLU A 40 -7.19 -10.47 6.63
C GLU A 40 -8.60 -10.25 6.05
N HIS A 41 -8.89 -9.03 5.60
CA HIS A 41 -10.20 -8.66 5.05
C HIS A 41 -10.32 -8.90 3.54
N GLN A 42 -9.27 -9.43 2.90
CA GLN A 42 -9.21 -9.70 1.46
C GLN A 42 -9.54 -8.47 0.60
N ILE A 43 -9.15 -7.29 1.07
CA ILE A 43 -9.34 -6.02 0.37
C ILE A 43 -8.14 -5.82 -0.56
N PRO A 44 -8.33 -5.58 -1.87
CA PRO A 44 -7.21 -5.31 -2.76
C PRO A 44 -6.41 -4.10 -2.29
N PHE A 45 -5.08 -4.22 -2.26
CA PHE A 45 -4.23 -3.10 -1.92
C PHE A 45 -2.92 -3.14 -2.69
N VAL A 46 -2.25 -1.99 -2.76
CA VAL A 46 -0.89 -1.86 -3.26
C VAL A 46 -0.03 -1.19 -2.21
N VAL A 47 1.24 -1.55 -2.16
CA VAL A 47 2.21 -0.94 -1.26
C VAL A 47 3.03 0.08 -2.03
N ALA A 48 3.05 1.32 -1.56
CA ALA A 48 3.70 2.42 -2.24
C ALA A 48 4.81 2.99 -1.35
N MET A 49 6.05 2.75 -1.72
CA MET A 49 7.26 3.21 -1.03
C MET A 49 7.51 4.67 -1.35
N ASN A 50 7.21 5.55 -0.40
CA ASN A 50 7.39 6.97 -0.60
C ASN A 50 8.87 7.35 -0.57
N CYS A 51 9.38 7.72 -1.74
CA CYS A 51 10.77 8.09 -1.98
C CYS A 51 10.81 9.56 -2.38
N PHE A 52 11.17 10.41 -1.43
CA PHE A 52 11.40 11.82 -1.71
C PHE A 52 12.62 11.97 -2.63
N ASP A 53 12.46 12.74 -3.71
CA ASP A 53 13.51 13.04 -4.68
C ASP A 53 14.06 11.80 -5.42
N GLY A 54 13.23 10.74 -5.50
CA GLY A 54 13.56 9.51 -6.24
C GLY A 54 14.59 8.61 -5.58
N ASN A 55 15.02 8.91 -4.36
CA ASN A 55 16.06 8.15 -3.67
C ASN A 55 15.43 7.10 -2.75
N ALA A 56 15.32 5.86 -3.24
CA ALA A 56 14.87 4.73 -2.43
C ALA A 56 16.06 4.15 -1.64
N THR A 57 15.95 4.10 -0.30
CA THR A 57 16.97 3.51 0.57
C THR A 57 16.95 1.97 0.55
N HIS A 58 15.83 1.38 0.13
CA HIS A 58 15.58 -0.06 0.10
C HIS A 58 14.97 -0.46 -1.24
N ALA A 59 15.25 -1.69 -1.68
CA ALA A 59 14.60 -2.24 -2.85
C ALA A 59 13.15 -2.66 -2.51
N PRO A 60 12.22 -2.66 -3.49
CA PRO A 60 10.87 -3.19 -3.31
C PRO A 60 10.83 -4.62 -2.75
N ASP A 61 11.79 -5.47 -3.16
CA ASP A 61 11.86 -6.85 -2.69
C ASP A 61 12.27 -6.94 -1.20
N ASP A 62 13.17 -6.06 -0.73
CA ASP A 62 13.54 -5.99 0.69
C ASP A 62 12.32 -5.60 1.55
N VAL A 63 11.52 -4.64 1.07
CA VAL A 63 10.29 -4.21 1.73
C VAL A 63 9.24 -5.31 1.73
N ARG A 64 9.10 -6.02 0.61
CA ARG A 64 8.18 -7.16 0.51
C ARG A 64 8.51 -8.22 1.55
N GLU A 65 9.77 -8.60 1.66
CA GLU A 65 10.23 -9.57 2.65
C GLU A 65 9.99 -9.06 4.07
N ALA A 66 10.37 -7.81 4.35
CA ALA A 66 10.25 -7.22 5.67
C ALA A 66 8.80 -7.08 6.15
N LEU A 67 7.86 -6.78 5.25
CA LEU A 67 6.43 -6.68 5.52
C LEU A 67 5.66 -8.00 5.32
N ALA A 68 6.35 -9.10 4.97
CA ALA A 68 5.75 -10.41 4.66
C ALA A 68 4.63 -10.36 3.60
N ILE A 69 4.72 -9.43 2.65
CA ILE A 69 3.67 -9.17 1.65
C ILE A 69 3.60 -10.30 0.61
N ALA A 70 2.38 -10.76 0.32
CA ALA A 70 2.13 -11.76 -0.72
C ALA A 70 2.74 -11.39 -2.09
N PRO A 71 3.30 -12.34 -2.85
CA PRO A 71 4.07 -12.06 -4.08
C PRO A 71 3.24 -11.41 -5.19
N ASP A 72 1.92 -11.57 -5.18
CA ASP A 72 0.97 -11.00 -6.12
C ASP A 72 0.51 -9.58 -5.76
N THR A 73 0.81 -9.10 -4.56
CA THR A 73 0.54 -7.71 -4.14
C THR A 73 1.60 -6.78 -4.72
N PRO A 74 1.23 -5.74 -5.50
CA PRO A 74 2.18 -4.79 -6.07
C PRO A 74 2.93 -3.97 -5.01
N VAL A 75 4.24 -3.82 -5.18
CA VAL A 75 5.10 -2.93 -4.39
C VAL A 75 5.77 -1.96 -5.35
N LEU A 76 5.51 -0.66 -5.17
CA LEU A 76 5.89 0.40 -6.11
C LEU A 76 6.72 1.46 -5.41
N LEU A 77 7.58 2.15 -6.16
CA LEU A 77 8.19 3.40 -5.72
C LEU A 77 7.29 4.57 -6.13
N ILE A 78 7.08 5.53 -5.24
CA ILE A 78 6.27 6.74 -5.48
C ILE A 78 6.96 7.97 -4.90
N ASP A 79 6.84 9.13 -5.55
CA ASP A 79 6.95 10.42 -4.86
C ASP A 79 5.54 11.00 -4.70
N ALA A 80 5.02 11.00 -3.47
CA ALA A 80 3.66 11.45 -3.20
C ALA A 80 3.43 12.95 -3.48
N ARG A 81 4.48 13.73 -3.73
CA ARG A 81 4.40 15.14 -4.15
C ARG A 81 4.25 15.27 -5.67
N ASP A 82 4.60 14.22 -6.42
CA ASP A 82 4.46 14.20 -7.87
C ASP A 82 3.07 13.66 -8.27
N ARG A 83 2.36 14.47 -9.06
CA ARG A 83 0.99 14.17 -9.48
C ARG A 83 0.93 12.98 -10.44
N THR A 84 1.93 12.80 -11.30
CA THR A 84 1.98 11.69 -12.26
C THR A 84 2.24 10.39 -11.51
N SER A 85 3.22 10.39 -10.61
CA SER A 85 3.54 9.25 -9.75
C SER A 85 2.33 8.80 -8.93
N THR A 86 1.63 9.75 -8.30
CA THR A 86 0.41 9.47 -7.54
C THR A 86 -0.72 8.90 -8.43
N ARG A 87 -0.91 9.46 -9.63
CA ARG A 87 -1.90 8.95 -10.59
C ARG A 87 -1.59 7.51 -10.98
N ASP A 88 -0.33 7.21 -11.28
CA ASP A 88 0.07 5.90 -11.77
C ASP A 88 -0.04 4.84 -10.66
N THR A 89 0.23 5.19 -9.41
CA THR A 89 -0.06 4.31 -8.25
C THR A 89 -1.55 4.03 -8.10
N LEU A 90 -2.43 5.02 -8.29
CA LEU A 90 -3.88 4.79 -8.25
C LEU A 90 -4.34 3.92 -9.43
N LEU A 91 -3.71 4.06 -10.59
CA LEU A 91 -4.00 3.22 -11.75
C LEU A 91 -3.63 1.76 -11.47
N GLU A 92 -2.44 1.53 -10.89
CA GLU A 92 -2.00 0.18 -10.50
C GLU A 92 -2.96 -0.44 -9.48
N LEU A 93 -3.42 0.33 -8.48
CA LEU A 93 -4.42 -0.15 -7.54
C LEU A 93 -5.70 -0.63 -8.23
N VAL A 94 -6.24 0.16 -9.16
CA VAL A 94 -7.46 -0.21 -9.89
C VAL A 94 -7.22 -1.46 -10.74
N GLN A 95 -6.08 -1.56 -11.41
CA GLN A 95 -5.72 -2.75 -12.20
C GLN A 95 -5.61 -3.99 -11.32
N HIS A 96 -4.91 -3.90 -10.19
CA HIS A 96 -4.77 -4.99 -9.24
C HIS A 96 -6.12 -5.43 -8.67
N ALA A 97 -6.98 -4.48 -8.28
CA ALA A 97 -8.32 -4.77 -7.78
C ALA A 97 -9.20 -5.49 -8.83
N LEU A 98 -9.10 -5.11 -10.10
CA LEU A 98 -9.81 -5.78 -11.20
C LEU A 98 -9.32 -7.21 -11.41
N VAL A 99 -8.00 -7.45 -11.35
CA VAL A 99 -7.43 -8.80 -11.43
C VAL A 99 -7.93 -9.68 -10.27
N ARG A 100 -7.92 -9.14 -9.04
CA ARG A 100 -8.42 -9.89 -7.86
C ARG A 100 -9.92 -10.17 -7.92
N ALA A 101 -10.72 -9.26 -8.48
CA ALA A 101 -12.17 -9.45 -8.62
C ALA A 101 -12.56 -10.48 -9.70
N THR A 102 -11.64 -10.82 -10.60
CA THR A 102 -11.87 -11.74 -11.73
C THR A 102 -11.18 -13.10 -11.55
N SER A 103 -10.45 -13.29 -10.45
CA SER A 103 -9.78 -14.54 -10.06
C SER A 103 -10.63 -15.32 -9.07
#